data_AF-A0A9E2UCJ0-F1
#
_entry.id   AF-A0A9E2UCJ0-F1
#
_cell.length_a   1.000
_cell.length_b   1.000
_cell.length_c   1.000
_cell.angle_alpha   90.00
_cell.angle_beta   90.00
_cell.angle_gamma   90.00
#
_symmetry.space_group_name_H-M   'P 1'
#
loop_
_entity.id
_entity.type
_entity.pdbx_description
1 polymer ?
#
loop_
_entity_poly.entity_id
_entity_poly.type
_entity_poly.pdbx_seq_one_letter_code
_entity_poly.pdbx_strand_id
1 'polypeptide(L)'
;GTGSASETGVGNIVNVPLRPMAGSGQFRAGMRERILPALDSFRPELLLISAGFDAHKSDPLAQLMLDEADYGWVTERLIEIAYRHAGGRLVSTLEGGYDLPALGASVAAHIRVLMSA
;
A
#
# COMPACT_ATOMS: atom_id res chain seq x y z
N GLY A 1 18.36 2.88 10.45
CA GLY A 1 17.01 2.36 10.13
C GLY A 1 17.15 1.23 9.14
N THR A 2 16.15 0.35 9.04
CA THR A 2 16.03 -0.70 8.02
C THR A 2 15.13 -0.21 6.87
N GLY A 3 15.03 -0.97 5.77
CA GLY A 3 14.13 -0.65 4.66
C GLY A 3 14.72 0.29 3.61
N SER A 4 16.04 0.34 3.51
CA SER A 4 16.74 1.09 2.46
C SER A 4 16.44 0.51 1.07
N ALA A 5 16.49 1.37 0.04
CA ALA A 5 16.27 0.95 -1.34
C ALA A 5 17.33 -0.06 -1.86
N SER A 6 18.49 -0.14 -1.22
CA SER A 6 19.56 -1.09 -1.54
C SER A 6 19.39 -2.47 -0.90
N GLU A 7 18.49 -2.62 0.07
CA GLU A 7 18.19 -3.92 0.70
C GLU A 7 17.23 -4.71 -0.20
N THR A 8 17.76 -5.35 -1.24
CA THR A 8 16.97 -6.01 -2.30
C THR A 8 16.83 -7.53 -2.14
N GLY A 9 17.34 -8.10 -1.05
CA GLY A 9 17.44 -9.56 -0.89
C GLY A 9 18.22 -10.19 -2.04
N VAL A 10 17.69 -11.28 -2.62
CA VAL A 10 18.24 -11.92 -3.83
C VAL A 10 17.63 -11.36 -5.13
N GLY A 11 17.12 -10.11 -5.07
CA GLY A 11 16.37 -9.48 -6.16
C GLY A 11 14.85 -9.64 -6.04
N ASN A 12 14.37 -10.10 -4.89
CA ASN A 12 12.96 -10.38 -4.61
C ASN A 12 12.31 -9.37 -3.64
N ILE A 13 13.05 -8.37 -3.17
CA ILE A 13 12.55 -7.31 -2.28
C ILE A 13 12.65 -5.96 -3.00
N VAL A 14 11.56 -5.20 -2.96
CA VAL A 14 11.48 -3.85 -3.52
C VAL A 14 11.07 -2.88 -2.41
N ASN A 15 12.06 -2.21 -1.82
CA ASN A 15 11.83 -1.15 -0.85
C ASN A 15 11.70 0.21 -1.54
N VAL A 16 10.68 0.97 -1.15
CA VAL A 16 10.43 2.35 -1.61
C VAL A 16 10.35 3.27 -0.40
N PRO A 17 11.49 3.68 0.18
CA PRO A 17 11.49 4.56 1.33
C PRO A 17 10.98 5.95 0.92
N LEU A 18 10.01 6.47 1.68
CA LEU A 18 9.52 7.83 1.54
C LEU A 18 10.18 8.74 2.58
N ARG A 19 10.42 10.00 2.19
CA ARG A 19 10.91 11.01 3.13
C ARG A 19 9.81 11.39 4.12
N PRO A 20 10.15 11.84 5.34
CA PRO A 20 9.19 12.47 6.24
C PRO A 20 8.40 13.56 5.52
N MET A 21 7.12 13.67 5.87
CA MET A 21 6.12 14.57 5.29
C MET A 21 5.76 14.29 3.83
N ALA A 22 6.22 13.18 3.25
CA ALA A 22 5.75 12.74 1.94
C ALA A 22 4.24 12.49 1.98
N GLY A 23 3.53 12.95 0.95
CA GLY A 23 2.08 12.79 0.81
C GLY A 23 1.71 12.00 -0.44
N SER A 24 0.46 12.17 -0.86
CA SER A 24 -0.16 11.45 -1.97
C SER A 24 0.70 11.40 -3.24
N GLY A 25 1.31 12.53 -3.61
CA GLY A 25 2.13 12.62 -4.83
C GLY A 25 3.31 11.66 -4.82
N GLN A 26 4.12 11.70 -3.76
CA GLN A 26 5.33 10.87 -3.62
C GLN A 26 4.97 9.40 -3.41
N PHE A 27 3.93 9.11 -2.62
CA PHE A 27 3.46 7.75 -2.40
C PHE A 27 2.97 7.10 -3.70
N ARG A 28 2.11 7.79 -4.45
CA ARG A 28 1.57 7.27 -5.72
C ARG A 28 2.66 7.16 -6.79
N ALA A 29 3.64 8.06 -6.81
CA ALA A 29 4.81 7.94 -7.68
C ALA A 29 5.62 6.67 -7.36
N GLY A 30 5.94 6.44 -6.07
CA GLY A 30 6.60 5.22 -5.62
C GLY A 30 5.85 3.94 -6.01
N MET A 31 4.52 3.94 -5.87
CA MET A 31 3.69 2.82 -6.31
C MET A 31 3.76 2.61 -7.83
N ARG A 32 3.55 3.66 -8.64
CA ARG A 32 3.53 3.55 -10.11
C ARG A 32 4.88 3.24 -10.74
N GLU A 33 5.95 3.80 -10.19
CA GLU A 33 7.29 3.72 -10.80
C GLU A 33 8.06 2.49 -10.33
N ARG A 34 7.72 1.93 -9.16
CA ARG A 34 8.50 0.85 -8.53
C ARG A 34 7.67 -0.37 -8.15
N ILE A 35 6.62 -0.21 -7.35
CA ILE A 35 5.89 -1.36 -6.78
C ILE A 35 5.03 -2.06 -7.83
N LEU A 36 4.16 -1.34 -8.53
CA LEU A 36 3.23 -1.93 -9.51
C LEU A 36 3.99 -2.60 -10.67
N PRO A 37 5.04 -2.00 -11.27
CA PRO A 37 5.84 -2.69 -12.29
C PRO A 37 6.53 -3.95 -11.78
N ALA A 38 7.00 -3.95 -10.54
CA ALA A 38 7.62 -5.14 -9.94
C ALA A 38 6.60 -6.28 -9.76
N LEU A 39 5.37 -5.95 -9.32
CA LEU A 39 4.28 -6.93 -9.22
C LEU A 39 3.87 -7.46 -10.60
N ASP A 40 3.78 -6.59 -11.61
CA ASP A 40 3.50 -7.00 -12.99
C ASP A 40 4.57 -7.94 -13.56
N SER A 41 5.85 -7.67 -13.28
CA SER A 41 6.95 -8.54 -13.69
C SER A 41 6.96 -9.87 -12.94
N PHE A 42 6.58 -9.87 -11.66
CA PHE A 42 6.55 -11.05 -10.83
C PHE A 42 5.39 -12.00 -11.20
N ARG A 43 4.25 -11.44 -11.65
CA ARG A 43 3.02 -12.18 -12.01
C ARG A 43 2.53 -13.08 -10.86
N PRO A 44 2.13 -12.49 -9.71
CA PRO A 44 1.75 -13.26 -8.53
C PRO A 44 0.52 -14.13 -8.79
N GLU A 45 0.51 -15.32 -8.20
CA GLU A 45 -0.66 -16.22 -8.21
C GLU A 45 -1.61 -15.95 -7.03
N LEU A 46 -1.17 -15.19 -6.04
CA LEU A 46 -1.92 -14.70 -4.88
C LEU A 46 -1.28 -13.39 -4.41
N LEU A 47 -2.09 -12.38 -4.11
CA LEU A 47 -1.62 -11.14 -3.51
C LEU A 47 -2.00 -11.07 -2.02
N LEU A 48 -1.00 -10.90 -1.15
CA LEU A 48 -1.19 -10.69 0.28
C LEU A 48 -0.81 -9.26 0.63
N ILE A 49 -1.71 -8.53 1.30
CA ILE A 49 -1.48 -7.15 1.76
C ILE A 49 -1.37 -7.14 3.28
N SER A 50 -0.20 -6.75 3.78
CA SER A 50 0.01 -6.31 5.16
C SER A 50 -0.45 -4.84 5.23
N ALA A 51 -1.71 -4.63 5.62
CA ALA A 51 -2.42 -3.36 5.46
C ALA A 51 -2.32 -2.49 6.72
N GLY A 52 -1.30 -1.63 6.75
CA GLY A 52 -1.16 -0.55 7.73
C GLY A 52 -1.79 0.75 7.26
N PHE A 53 -2.41 1.48 8.19
CA PHE A 53 -3.04 2.78 7.95
C PHE A 53 -2.39 3.90 8.78
N ASP A 54 -1.22 3.63 9.35
CA ASP A 54 -0.42 4.56 10.14
C ASP A 54 0.23 5.66 9.29
N ALA A 55 0.35 5.51 7.97
CA ALA A 55 0.81 6.57 7.07
C ALA A 55 -0.18 7.76 6.91
N HIS A 56 -1.33 7.71 7.60
CA HIS A 56 -2.33 8.76 7.57
C HIS A 56 -1.80 10.03 8.25
N LYS A 57 -2.11 11.21 7.70
CA LYS A 57 -1.64 12.52 8.21
C LYS A 57 -2.01 12.85 9.67
N SER A 58 -2.97 12.12 10.23
CA SER A 58 -3.44 12.28 11.62
C SER A 58 -2.78 11.28 12.58
N ASP A 59 -2.05 10.29 12.07
CA ASP A 59 -1.44 9.27 12.90
C ASP A 59 -0.28 9.84 13.73
N PRO A 60 -0.19 9.57 15.04
CA PRO A 60 0.85 10.14 15.88
C PRO A 60 2.22 9.46 15.72
N LEU A 61 2.30 8.27 15.12
CA LEU A 61 3.52 7.46 15.06
C LEU A 61 4.25 7.56 13.72
N ALA A 62 3.55 7.82 12.62
CA ALA A 62 4.17 8.00 11.32
C ALA A 62 4.27 9.48 10.90
N GLN A 63 5.30 9.80 10.13
CA GLN A 63 5.53 11.13 9.57
C GLN A 63 5.19 11.17 8.09
N LEU A 64 4.02 10.67 7.69
CA LEU A 64 3.52 10.71 6.32
C LEU A 64 2.19 11.46 6.26
N MET A 65 1.84 11.95 5.07
CA MET A 65 0.72 12.85 4.84
C MET A 65 -0.35 12.23 3.94
N LEU A 66 -0.61 10.92 4.08
CA LEU A 66 -1.67 10.27 3.32
C LEU A 66 -3.05 10.58 3.89
N ASP A 67 -4.06 10.43 3.03
CA ASP A 67 -5.47 10.47 3.42
C ASP A 67 -6.23 9.23 2.94
N GLU A 68 -7.53 9.18 3.25
CA GLU A 68 -8.40 8.05 2.92
C GLU A 68 -8.48 7.78 1.41
N ALA A 69 -8.35 8.81 0.57
CA ALA A 69 -8.40 8.67 -0.88
C ALA A 69 -7.13 7.99 -1.44
N ASP A 70 -5.99 8.13 -0.76
CA ASP A 70 -4.77 7.39 -1.10
C ASP A 70 -4.90 5.90 -0.81
N TYR A 71 -5.51 5.54 0.33
CA TYR A 71 -5.78 4.14 0.67
C TYR A 71 -6.79 3.51 -0.29
N GLY A 72 -7.85 4.21 -0.65
CA GLY A 72 -8.78 3.76 -1.69
C GLY A 72 -8.06 3.53 -3.03
N TRP A 73 -7.27 4.53 -3.47
CA TRP A 73 -6.55 4.44 -4.74
C TRP A 73 -5.56 3.27 -4.81
N VAL A 74 -4.76 3.06 -3.76
CA VAL A 74 -3.76 1.96 -3.78
C VAL A 74 -4.45 0.60 -3.79
N THR A 75 -5.60 0.49 -3.12
CA THR A 75 -6.42 -0.72 -3.11
C THR A 75 -6.91 -1.07 -4.50
N GLU A 76 -7.44 -0.09 -5.24
CA GLU A 76 -7.88 -0.30 -6.63
C GLU A 76 -6.74 -0.83 -7.51
N ARG A 77 -5.55 -0.24 -7.39
CA ARG A 77 -4.38 -0.66 -8.19
C ARG A 77 -3.93 -2.08 -7.85
N LEU A 78 -4.01 -2.48 -6.58
CA LEU A 78 -3.65 -3.83 -6.14
C LEU A 78 -4.71 -4.87 -6.56
N ILE A 79 -5.98 -4.51 -6.57
CA ILE A 79 -7.06 -5.34 -7.15
C ILE A 79 -6.81 -5.56 -8.64
N GLU A 80 -6.44 -4.52 -9.40
CA GLU A 80 -6.12 -4.66 -10.83
C GLU A 80 -4.97 -5.66 -11.07
N ILE A 81 -3.92 -5.62 -10.24
CA ILE A 81 -2.83 -6.59 -10.26
C ILE A 81 -3.34 -8.01 -9.97
N ALA A 82 -4.16 -8.17 -8.94
CA ALA A 82 -4.70 -9.47 -8.55
C ALA A 82 -5.61 -10.06 -9.63
N TYR A 83 -6.43 -9.24 -10.30
CA TYR A 83 -7.23 -9.70 -11.44
C TYR A 83 -6.37 -10.10 -12.64
N ARG A 84 -5.32 -9.33 -12.93
CA ARG A 84 -4.45 -9.58 -14.08
C ARG A 84 -3.63 -10.87 -13.94
N HIS A 85 -3.10 -11.15 -12.76
CA HIS A 85 -2.13 -12.24 -12.56
C HIS A 85 -2.60 -13.34 -11.60
N ALA A 86 -3.38 -12.98 -10.58
CA ALA A 86 -3.77 -13.88 -9.50
C ALA A 86 -5.23 -14.35 -9.61
N GLY A 87 -5.90 -14.17 -10.75
CA GLY A 87 -7.31 -14.56 -10.93
C GLY A 87 -8.25 -13.98 -9.87
N GLY A 88 -8.00 -12.73 -9.44
CA GLY A 88 -8.76 -12.03 -8.41
C GLY A 88 -8.42 -12.42 -6.96
N ARG A 89 -7.45 -13.32 -6.74
CA ARG A 89 -7.06 -13.76 -5.40
C ARG A 89 -6.23 -12.70 -4.68
N LEU A 90 -6.86 -12.02 -3.73
CA LEU A 90 -6.26 -11.00 -2.88
C LEU A 90 -6.73 -11.22 -1.43
N VAL A 91 -5.79 -11.21 -0.49
CA VAL A 91 -6.08 -11.23 0.95
C VAL A 91 -5.42 -10.02 1.59
N SER A 92 -6.18 -9.29 2.40
CA SER A 92 -5.70 -8.13 3.15
C SER A 92 -5.80 -8.43 4.65
N THR A 93 -4.72 -8.20 5.38
CA THR A 93 -4.63 -8.37 6.83
C THR A 93 -4.26 -7.06 7.49
N LEU A 94 -5.09 -6.58 8.43
CA LEU A 94 -4.87 -5.32 9.14
C LEU A 94 -3.60 -5.38 10.00
N GLU A 95 -2.82 -4.30 9.97
CA GLU A 95 -1.58 -4.12 10.74
C GLU A 95 -1.65 -2.85 11.61
N GLY A 96 -0.83 -1.84 11.31
CA GLY A 96 -0.72 -0.58 12.05
C GLY A 96 -1.82 0.43 11.72
N GLY A 97 -1.84 1.50 12.52
CA GLY A 97 -2.84 2.58 12.49
C GLY A 97 -3.26 2.88 13.93
N TYR A 98 -2.90 4.07 14.40
CA TYR A 98 -2.85 4.40 15.82
C TYR A 98 -3.68 5.64 16.17
N ASP A 99 -4.11 6.41 15.17
CA ASP A 99 -5.27 7.31 15.31
C ASP A 99 -6.56 6.57 14.95
N LEU A 100 -7.40 6.26 15.95
CA LEU A 100 -8.59 5.41 15.77
C LEU A 100 -9.62 5.99 14.77
N PRO A 101 -9.93 7.31 14.78
CA PRO A 101 -10.81 7.89 13.77
C PRO A 101 -10.26 7.76 12.35
N ALA A 102 -8.98 8.10 12.13
CA ALA A 102 -8.33 7.96 10.83
C ALA A 102 -8.24 6.50 10.38
N LEU A 103 -7.91 5.59 11.30
CA LEU A 103 -7.89 4.16 11.03
C LEU A 103 -9.26 3.69 10.54
N GLY A 104 -10.34 4.04 11.26
CA GLY A 104 -11.71 3.67 10.88
C GLY A 104 -12.09 4.20 9.50
N ALA A 105 -11.80 5.47 9.21
CA ALA A 105 -12.09 6.08 7.92
C ALA A 105 -11.28 5.46 6.77
N SER A 106 -9.99 5.20 7.00
CA SER A 106 -9.06 4.62 6.02
C SER A 106 -9.37 3.16 5.71
N VAL A 107 -9.65 2.35 6.75
CA VAL A 107 -10.12 0.97 6.60
C VAL A 107 -11.43 0.94 5.83
N ALA A 108 -12.37 1.84 6.13
CA ALA A 108 -13.63 1.90 5.41
C ALA A 108 -13.43 2.27 3.93
N ALA A 109 -12.47 3.16 3.60
CA ALA A 109 -12.12 3.47 2.22
C ALA A 109 -11.52 2.25 1.50
N HIS A 110 -10.58 1.54 2.14
CA HIS A 110 -9.97 0.30 1.62
C HIS A 110 -11.02 -0.80 1.37
N ILE A 111 -11.87 -1.08 2.36
CA ILE A 111 -12.88 -2.15 2.28
C ILE A 111 -13.96 -1.84 1.24
N ARG A 112 -14.42 -0.58 1.12
CA ARG A 112 -15.41 -0.21 0.09
C ARG A 112 -14.92 -0.54 -1.33
N VAL A 113 -13.64 -0.30 -1.58
CA VAL A 113 -13.02 -0.64 -2.86
C VAL A 113 -12.93 -2.15 -3.04
N LEU A 114 -12.48 -2.91 -2.01
CA LEU A 114 -12.45 -4.38 -2.06
C LEU A 114 -13.83 -5.00 -2.32
N MET A 115 -14.89 -4.44 -1.73
CA MET A 115 -16.26 -4.93 -1.93
C MET A 115 -16.81 -4.63 -3.33
N SER A 116 -16.19 -3.71 -4.06
CA SER A 116 -16.57 -3.34 -5.43
C SER A 116 -15.78 -4.11 -6.49
N ALA A 117 -14.87 -5.00 -6.04
CA ALA A 117 -13.98 -5.78 -6.89
C ALA A 117 -14.71 -6.92 -7.60
#